data_AF-A0A932P988-F1
#
_entry.id   AF-A0A932P988-F1
#
_cell.length_a   1.000
_cell.length_b   1.000
_cell.length_c   1.000
_cell.angle_alpha   90.00
_cell.angle_beta   90.00
_cell.angle_gamma   90.00
#
_symmetry.space_group_name_H-M   'P 1'
#
loop_
_entity.id
_entity.type
_entity.pdbx_description
1 polymer ?
#
loop_
_entity_poly.entity_id
_entity_poly.type
_entity_poly.pdbx_seq_one_letter_code
_entity_poly.pdbx_strand_id
1 'polypeptide(L)'
;MRAIARRFAPASHDPRTDQAEQLRLLTQPLYRFAADASGVIDGALFAYVVSNDPELLLLLEAVRDRATGITGWQFSLARMSSRKQVVRVEDKQIWEVPNFSRDPNEDRMTGPYVEKRMGSFRSNR
;
A
#
# COMPACT_ATOMS: atom_id res chain seq x y z
N MET A 1 -11.81 6.09 -6.65
CA MET A 1 -10.44 5.67 -6.29
C MET A 1 -9.92 6.31 -4.99
N ARG A 2 -9.80 7.65 -4.86
CA ARG A 2 -9.31 8.30 -3.60
C ARG A 2 -10.10 7.92 -2.34
N ALA A 3 -11.41 7.71 -2.45
CA ALA A 3 -12.24 7.24 -1.34
C ALA A 3 -11.85 5.83 -0.87
N ILE A 4 -11.41 4.95 -1.79
CA ILE A 4 -10.91 3.61 -1.47
C ILE A 4 -9.53 3.72 -0.82
N ALA A 5 -8.63 4.55 -1.37
CA ALA A 5 -7.33 4.81 -0.76
C ALA A 5 -7.46 5.29 0.70
N ARG A 6 -8.40 6.18 1.00
CA ARG A 6 -8.64 6.64 2.40
C ARG A 6 -9.06 5.55 3.40
N ARG A 7 -9.47 4.36 2.93
CA ARG A 7 -9.82 3.24 3.83
C ARG A 7 -8.60 2.54 4.41
N PHE A 8 -7.43 2.77 3.82
CA PHE A 8 -6.17 2.25 4.33
C PHE A 8 -5.66 3.19 5.42
N ALA A 9 -5.30 2.60 6.55
CA ALA A 9 -4.67 3.26 7.68
C ALA A 9 -3.25 2.70 7.89
N PRO A 10 -2.27 3.12 7.07
CA PRO A 10 -0.88 2.74 7.24
C PRO A 10 -0.21 3.56 8.35
N ALA A 11 0.51 2.89 9.24
CA ALA A 11 1.33 3.50 10.27
C ALA A 11 2.79 3.07 10.11
N SER A 12 3.72 3.99 10.39
CA SER A 12 5.12 3.67 10.59
C SER A 12 5.44 3.65 12.08
N HIS A 13 6.42 2.87 12.51
CA HIS A 13 6.82 2.78 13.91
C HIS A 13 8.19 3.40 14.14
N ASP A 14 8.31 4.20 15.19
CA ASP A 14 9.59 4.77 15.61
C ASP A 14 10.58 3.63 16.00
N PRO A 15 11.80 3.62 15.46
CA PRO A 15 12.73 2.51 15.64
C PRO A 15 13.33 2.39 17.04
N ARG A 16 13.11 3.36 17.94
CA ARG A 16 13.62 3.35 19.32
C ARG A 16 12.52 3.04 20.33
N THR A 17 11.32 3.52 20.08
CA THR A 17 10.20 3.48 21.03
C THR A 17 9.07 2.55 20.58
N ASP A 18 9.09 2.07 19.33
CA ASP A 18 8.02 1.33 18.65
C ASP A 18 6.66 2.04 18.64
N GLN A 19 6.62 3.35 18.95
CA GLN A 19 5.41 4.15 18.88
C GLN A 19 4.95 4.29 17.43
N ALA A 20 3.66 4.05 17.20
CA ALA A 20 3.04 4.15 15.89
C ALA A 20 2.73 5.60 15.52
N GLU A 21 3.16 6.02 14.33
CA GLU A 21 2.83 7.28 13.68
C GLU A 21 1.98 6.99 12.44
N GLN A 22 0.76 7.55 12.41
CA GLN A 22 -0.16 7.36 11.28
C GLN A 22 0.34 8.14 10.05
N LEU A 23 0.52 7.44 8.93
CA LEU A 23 0.93 8.09 7.68
C LEU A 23 -0.25 8.77 7.01
N ARG A 24 -0.01 9.98 6.49
CA ARG A 24 -1.04 10.79 5.84
C ARG A 24 -1.10 10.50 4.35
N LEU A 25 -2.28 10.29 3.79
CA LEU A 25 -2.47 10.19 2.34
C LEU A 25 -2.24 11.55 1.65
N LEU A 26 -1.44 11.59 0.58
CA LEU A 26 -1.34 12.77 -0.29
C LEU A 26 -2.67 13.07 -0.99
N THR A 27 -2.94 14.36 -1.24
CA THR A 27 -4.23 14.80 -1.79
C THR A 27 -4.45 14.32 -3.22
N GLN A 28 -3.39 14.28 -4.02
CA GLN A 28 -3.38 13.81 -5.40
C GLN A 28 -2.60 12.49 -5.51
N PRO A 29 -3.02 11.57 -6.39
CA PRO A 29 -2.17 10.43 -6.75
C PRO A 29 -0.88 10.93 -7.40
N LEU A 30 0.23 10.19 -7.19
CA LEU A 30 1.49 10.44 -7.87
C LEU A 30 1.40 10.20 -9.38
N TYR A 31 0.59 9.21 -9.77
CA TYR A 31 0.40 8.83 -11.15
C TYR A 31 -0.97 8.18 -11.36
N ARG A 32 -1.61 8.41 -12.50
CA ARG A 32 -2.87 7.77 -12.91
C ARG A 32 -2.72 7.23 -14.32
N PHE A 33 -3.24 6.04 -14.58
CA PHE A 33 -3.05 5.33 -15.84
C PHE A 33 -4.24 4.43 -16.18
N ALA A 34 -4.25 3.95 -17.42
CA ALA A 34 -5.02 2.80 -17.87
C ALA A 34 -4.06 1.90 -18.66
N ALA A 35 -4.31 0.59 -18.65
CA ALA A 35 -3.50 -0.39 -19.35
C ALA A 35 -4.40 -1.52 -19.89
N ASP A 36 -4.89 -1.32 -21.11
CA ASP A 36 -5.84 -2.24 -21.77
C ASP A 36 -5.25 -3.65 -21.94
N ALA A 37 -3.94 -3.73 -22.21
CA ALA A 37 -3.20 -4.98 -22.38
C ALA A 37 -3.28 -5.87 -21.11
N SER A 38 -3.29 -5.27 -19.91
CA SER A 38 -3.44 -5.97 -18.63
C SER A 38 -4.88 -5.93 -18.08
N GLY A 39 -5.83 -5.32 -18.79
CA GLY A 39 -7.22 -5.19 -18.36
C GLY A 39 -7.46 -4.14 -17.28
N VAL A 40 -6.47 -3.29 -16.99
CA VAL A 40 -6.59 -2.18 -16.04
C VAL A 40 -7.31 -1.02 -16.73
N ILE A 41 -8.54 -0.73 -16.30
CA ILE A 41 -9.38 0.31 -16.90
C ILE A 41 -9.17 1.68 -16.23
N ASP A 42 -8.74 1.70 -14.97
CA ASP A 42 -8.39 2.91 -14.22
C ASP A 42 -7.47 2.51 -13.06
N GLY A 43 -6.22 2.96 -13.09
CA GLY A 43 -5.21 2.69 -12.08
C GLY A 43 -4.59 3.98 -11.55
N ALA A 44 -4.21 4.01 -10.27
CA ALA A 44 -3.39 5.10 -9.75
C ALA A 44 -2.43 4.64 -8.65
N LEU A 45 -1.31 5.35 -8.57
CA LEU A 45 -0.31 5.24 -7.52
C LEU A 45 -0.53 6.36 -6.50
N PHE A 46 -0.77 6.00 -5.25
CA PHE A 46 -0.90 6.92 -4.12
C PHE A 46 0.32 6.80 -3.21
N ALA A 47 0.65 7.88 -2.51
CA ALA A 47 1.64 7.88 -1.46
C ALA A 47 1.04 8.27 -0.11
N TYR A 48 1.47 7.55 0.92
CA TYR A 48 1.31 7.93 2.32
C TYR A 48 2.65 8.48 2.82
N VAL A 49 2.58 9.60 3.52
CA VAL A 49 3.74 10.43 3.82
C VAL A 49 3.83 10.76 5.30
N VAL A 50 5.07 11.01 5.73
CA VAL A 50 5.37 11.90 6.86
C VAL A 50 5.73 13.26 6.27
N SER A 51 5.05 14.33 6.69
CA SER A 51 5.14 15.64 6.03
C SER A 51 4.88 15.55 4.52
N ASN A 52 5.90 15.58 3.67
CA ASN A 52 5.87 15.41 2.22
C ASN A 52 6.73 14.26 1.70
N ASP A 53 7.36 13.48 2.59
CA ASP A 53 8.25 12.37 2.26
C ASP A 53 7.46 11.04 2.15
N PRO A 54 7.41 10.40 0.97
CA PRO A 54 6.74 9.12 0.78
C PRO A 54 7.33 7.99 1.62
N GLU A 55 6.49 7.43 2.49
CA GLU A 55 6.85 6.31 3.36
C GLU A 55 6.27 4.99 2.85
N LEU A 56 5.13 5.04 2.16
CA LEU A 56 4.44 3.86 1.64
C LEU A 56 3.67 4.21 0.36
N LEU A 57 3.75 3.32 -0.65
CA LEU A 57 2.97 3.41 -1.87
C LEU A 57 1.79 2.45 -1.86
N LEU A 58 0.67 2.91 -2.42
CA LEU A 58 -0.50 2.12 -2.73
C LEU A 58 -0.76 2.20 -4.24
N LEU A 59 -0.59 1.09 -4.94
CA LEU A 59 -1.11 0.91 -6.28
C LEU A 59 -2.55 0.43 -6.17
N LEU A 60 -3.50 1.13 -6.78
CA LEU A 60 -4.92 0.78 -6.76
C LEU A 60 -5.45 0.75 -8.19
N GLU A 61 -6.01 -0.39 -8.59
CA GLU A 61 -6.41 -0.65 -9.97
C GLU A 61 -7.83 -1.18 -10.03
N ALA A 62 -8.65 -0.59 -10.90
CA ALA A 62 -9.87 -1.21 -11.38
C ALA A 62 -9.51 -2.12 -12.55
N VAL A 63 -9.75 -3.42 -12.40
CA VAL A 63 -9.42 -4.43 -13.40
C VAL A 63 -10.69 -5.07 -13.91
N ARG A 64 -10.79 -5.16 -15.23
CA ARG A 64 -11.82 -5.95 -15.91
C ARG A 64 -11.26 -7.35 -16.15
N ASP A 65 -11.88 -8.34 -15.53
CA ASP A 65 -11.60 -9.74 -15.81
C ASP A 65 -12.05 -10.07 -17.23
N ARG A 66 -11.14 -10.61 -18.06
CA ARG A 66 -11.43 -10.87 -19.48
C ARG A 66 -12.35 -12.07 -19.70
N ALA A 67 -12.37 -13.04 -18.79
CA ALA A 67 -13.17 -14.25 -18.93
C ALA A 67 -14.63 -14.02 -18.51
N THR A 68 -14.85 -13.22 -17.47
CA THR A 68 -16.16 -12.98 -16.87
C THR A 68 -16.74 -11.61 -17.23
N GLY A 69 -15.92 -10.68 -17.71
CA GLY A 69 -16.30 -9.29 -17.96
C GLY A 69 -16.50 -8.45 -16.69
N ILE A 70 -16.39 -9.06 -15.51
CA ILE A 70 -16.62 -8.43 -14.21
C ILE A 70 -15.48 -7.46 -13.90
N THR A 71 -15.84 -6.27 -13.41
CA THR A 71 -14.86 -5.29 -12.93
C THR A 71 -14.73 -5.37 -11.42
N GLY A 72 -13.49 -5.46 -10.93
CA GLY A 72 -13.16 -5.45 -9.51
C GLY A 72 -11.99 -4.51 -9.20
N TRP A 73 -11.79 -4.19 -7.93
CA TRP A 73 -10.62 -3.45 -7.48
C TRP A 73 -9.53 -4.43 -7.02
N GLN A 74 -8.28 -4.14 -7.33
CA GLN A 74 -7.11 -4.80 -6.74
C GLN A 74 -6.12 -3.75 -6.23
N PHE A 75 -5.24 -4.13 -5.33
CA PHE A 75 -4.23 -3.22 -4.80
C PHE A 75 -2.90 -3.88 -4.48
N SER A 76 -1.82 -3.12 -4.54
CA SER A 76 -0.51 -3.51 -4.04
C SER A 76 0.03 -2.45 -3.08
N LEU A 77 0.79 -2.90 -2.10
CA LEU A 77 1.48 -2.04 -1.14
C LEU A 77 2.98 -2.22 -1.31
N ALA A 78 3.72 -1.10 -1.31
CA ALA A 78 5.18 -1.11 -1.37
C ALA A 78 5.75 -0.16 -0.31
N ARG A 79 6.74 -0.63 0.45
CA ARG A 79 7.44 0.20 1.43
C ARG A 79 8.32 1.21 0.71
N MET A 80 8.47 2.41 1.27
CA MET A 80 9.44 3.42 0.83
C MET A 80 10.38 3.89 1.94
N SER A 81 10.32 3.28 3.13
CA SER A 81 11.31 3.50 4.18
C SER A 81 11.77 2.19 4.85
N SER A 82 12.86 2.29 5.62
CA SER A 82 13.42 1.20 6.43
C SER A 82 12.67 0.97 7.75
N ARG A 83 11.68 1.81 8.08
CA ARG A 83 10.92 1.67 9.33
C ARG A 83 10.00 0.45 9.28
N LYS A 84 9.63 -0.06 10.46
CA LYS A 84 8.52 -1.01 10.58
C LYS A 84 7.25 -0.29 10.17
N GLN A 85 6.40 -0.96 9.39
CA GLN A 85 5.13 -0.40 8.92
C GLN A 85 4.02 -1.44 9.07
N VAL A 86 2.85 -0.98 9.49
CA VAL A 86 1.64 -1.80 9.61
C VAL A 86 0.52 -1.12 8.83
N VAL A 87 -0.20 -1.89 8.01
CA VAL A 87 -1.34 -1.38 7.24
C VAL A 87 -2.60 -2.09 7.66
N ARG A 88 -3.58 -1.29 8.06
CA ARG A 88 -4.94 -1.74 8.33
C ARG A 88 -5.90 -1.25 7.25
N VAL A 89 -6.91 -2.04 6.95
CA VAL A 89 -8.11 -1.59 6.24
C VAL A 89 -9.26 -1.88 7.16
N GLU A 90 -9.96 -0.82 7.59
CA GLU A 90 -10.92 -0.90 8.71
C GLU A 90 -10.23 -1.50 9.94
N ASP A 91 -10.83 -2.47 10.60
CA ASP A 91 -10.28 -3.08 11.82
C ASP A 91 -9.30 -4.23 11.55
N LYS A 92 -9.02 -4.53 10.27
CA LYS A 92 -8.19 -5.67 9.88
C LYS A 92 -6.79 -5.24 9.50
N GLN A 93 -5.79 -5.77 10.18
CA GLN A 93 -4.40 -5.72 9.72
C GLN A 93 -4.25 -6.58 8.47
N ILE A 94 -3.84 -5.95 7.38
CA ILE A 94 -3.71 -6.58 6.07
C ILE A 94 -2.24 -6.76 5.66
N TRP A 95 -1.35 -5.90 6.16
CA TRP A 95 0.07 -5.96 5.89
C TRP A 95 0.90 -5.49 7.07
N GLU A 96 2.09 -6.06 7.20
CA GLU A 96 3.12 -5.65 8.13
C GLU A 96 4.48 -5.91 7.47
N VAL A 97 5.41 -4.97 7.65
CA VAL A 97 6.82 -5.15 7.34
C VAL A 97 7.66 -4.76 8.54
N PRO A 98 8.72 -5.53 8.85
CA PRO A 98 9.61 -5.22 9.94
C PRO A 98 10.54 -4.05 9.61
N ASN A 99 11.25 -3.57 10.63
CA ASN A 99 12.28 -2.56 10.45
C ASN A 99 13.46 -3.17 9.67
N PHE A 100 13.68 -2.72 8.45
CA PHE A 100 14.69 -3.27 7.55
C PHE A 100 16.12 -3.28 8.11
N SER A 101 16.46 -2.29 8.92
CA SER A 101 17.82 -2.12 9.44
C SER A 101 18.03 -2.76 10.81
N ARG A 102 16.96 -3.27 11.45
CA ARG A 102 17.00 -3.78 12.82
C ARG A 102 16.43 -5.18 12.96
N ASP A 103 15.37 -5.50 12.22
CA ASP A 103 14.52 -6.67 12.44
C ASP A 103 14.24 -7.45 11.14
N PRO A 104 14.37 -8.78 11.13
CA PRO A 104 15.08 -9.58 12.14
C PRO A 104 16.59 -9.32 12.10
N ASN A 105 17.29 -9.57 13.21
CA ASN A 105 18.74 -9.29 13.29
C ASN A 105 19.56 -10.06 12.25
N GLU A 106 19.10 -11.26 11.89
CA GLU A 106 19.74 -12.18 10.93
C GLU A 106 19.74 -11.64 9.49
N ASP A 107 18.74 -10.83 9.13
CA ASP A 107 18.56 -10.28 7.77
C ASP A 107 18.74 -8.76 7.71
N ARG A 108 19.44 -8.17 8.69
CA ARG A 108 19.62 -6.72 8.75
C ARG A 108 20.29 -6.21 7.49
N MET A 109 19.59 -5.32 6.79
CA MET A 109 20.06 -4.70 5.55
C MET A 109 20.30 -5.67 4.38
N THR A 110 19.94 -6.94 4.54
CA THR A 110 20.07 -8.01 3.53
C THR A 110 18.72 -8.65 3.20
N GLY A 111 17.70 -8.45 4.05
CA GLY A 111 16.34 -8.90 3.82
C GLY A 111 15.71 -8.27 2.57
N PRO A 112 14.58 -8.80 2.10
CA PRO A 112 13.88 -8.22 0.96
C PRO A 112 13.32 -6.83 1.31
N TYR A 113 13.49 -5.86 0.41
CA TYR A 113 12.76 -4.61 0.47
C TYR A 113 11.34 -4.85 -0.05
N VAL A 114 10.49 -5.39 0.84
CA VAL A 114 9.26 -6.14 0.48
C VAL A 114 8.21 -5.26 -0.22
N GLU A 115 7.76 -5.72 -1.38
CA GLU A 115 6.45 -5.43 -1.96
C GLU A 115 5.45 -6.51 -1.49
N LYS A 116 4.23 -6.13 -1.12
CA LYS A 116 3.12 -7.08 -0.97
C LYS A 116 2.03 -6.77 -1.97
N ARG A 117 1.89 -7.64 -2.97
CA ARG A 117 0.67 -7.75 -3.76
C ARG A 117 -0.43 -8.29 -2.87
N MET A 118 -1.50 -7.53 -2.68
CA MET A 118 -2.61 -7.93 -1.83
C MET A 118 -3.87 -8.14 -2.67
N GLY A 119 -4.68 -9.12 -2.27
CA GLY A 119 -5.81 -9.62 -3.05
C GLY A 119 -6.91 -8.59 -3.36
N SER A 120 -7.86 -9.04 -4.16
CA SER A 120 -8.98 -8.26 -4.68
C SER A 120 -9.87 -7.66 -3.58
N PHE A 121 -10.34 -6.44 -3.83
CA PHE A 121 -11.34 -5.74 -3.02
C PHE A 121 -12.69 -5.82 -3.73
N ARG A 122 -13.69 -6.48 -3.12
CA ARG A 122 -15.07 -6.40 -3.57
C ARG A 122 -15.72 -5.18 -2.93
N SER A 123 -16.06 -4.17 -3.73
CA SER A 123 -16.90 -3.08 -3.26
C SER A 123 -18.32 -3.62 -3.11
N ASN A 124 -18.75 -3.95 -1.89
CA ASN A 124 -20.18 -4.09 -1.62
C ASN A 124 -20.80 -2.72 -1.88
N ARG A 125 -21.55 -2.62 -2.98
CA ARG A 125 -22.52 -1.54 -3.19
C ARG A 125 -23.67 -1.71 -2.21
#